data_AF-A0A1I7TC48-F1
#
_entry.id   AF-A0A1I7TC48-F1
#
_cell.length_a   1.000
_cell.length_b   1.000
_cell.length_c   1.000
_cell.angle_alpha   90.00
_cell.angle_beta   90.00
_cell.angle_gamma   90.00
#
_symmetry.space_group_name_H-M   'P 1'
#
loop_
_entity.id
_entity.type
_entity.pdbx_description
1 polymer ?
#
loop_
_entity_poly.entity_id
_entity_poly.type
_entity_poly.pdbx_seq_one_letter_code
_entity_poly.pdbx_strand_id
1 'polypeptide(L)'
;MNSHVVIFVLCSSLALGNAAFGRGALRPLNNADEVIAIKPTCETDRFGNKYIPCATPDLNDSTNWPCIKHSDLCNSRRDCPNGDDEDNFQCFYHKFRVEQVQELRKMLEQVRG
;
A
#
# COMPACT_ATOMS: atom_id res chain seq x y z
N MET A 1 33.19 -20.00 51.74
CA MET A 1 33.11 -19.26 50.48
C MET A 1 31.85 -18.43 50.51
N ASN A 2 32.03 -17.12 50.60
CA ASN A 2 31.01 -16.10 50.73
C ASN A 2 30.31 -15.87 49.39
N SER A 3 28.99 -15.68 49.38
CA SER A 3 28.41 -14.41 48.91
C SER A 3 26.90 -14.39 49.09
N HIS A 4 26.46 -13.22 49.55
CA HIS A 4 25.12 -12.86 49.97
C HIS A 4 24.17 -12.68 48.77
N VAL A 5 22.89 -12.89 49.06
CA VAL A 5 21.75 -12.43 48.25
C VAL A 5 21.86 -10.91 48.05
N VAL A 6 21.74 -10.45 46.81
CA VAL A 6 21.52 -9.04 46.49
C VAL A 6 20.42 -8.93 45.44
N ILE A 7 19.30 -8.36 45.87
CA ILE A 7 18.18 -7.92 45.05
C ILE A 7 18.53 -6.51 44.51
N PHE A 8 18.43 -6.27 43.20
CA PHE A 8 18.41 -4.92 42.64
C PHE A 8 17.32 -4.74 41.56
N VAL A 9 16.24 -4.07 42.00
CA VAL A 9 15.59 -2.90 41.38
C VAL A 9 14.87 -3.07 40.03
N LEU A 10 13.54 -3.01 40.15
CA LEU A 10 12.58 -2.55 39.14
C LEU A 10 13.03 -1.24 38.47
N CYS A 11 13.10 -1.22 37.13
CA CYS A 11 12.91 0.02 36.38
C CYS A 11 11.83 -0.21 35.32
N SER A 12 10.60 0.15 35.69
CA SER A 12 9.48 0.34 34.78
C SER A 12 9.80 1.49 33.83
N SER A 13 9.86 1.24 32.52
CA SER A 13 9.63 2.26 31.49
C SER A 13 9.19 1.58 30.21
N LEU A 14 7.93 1.82 29.84
CA LEU A 14 7.47 1.66 28.46
C LEU A 14 8.41 2.42 27.53
N ALA A 15 8.94 1.74 26.52
CA ALA A 15 9.34 2.37 25.28
C ALA A 15 8.64 1.61 24.15
N LEU A 16 7.40 2.03 23.86
CA LEU A 16 6.85 1.92 22.51
C LEU A 16 7.80 2.73 21.60
N GLY A 17 8.73 2.03 20.96
CA GLY A 17 9.49 2.56 19.83
C GLY A 17 8.74 2.27 18.55
N ASN A 18 7.90 3.20 18.10
CA ASN A 18 7.53 3.30 16.69
C ASN A 18 8.78 3.59 15.85
N ALA A 19 8.71 3.20 14.57
CA ALA A 19 9.66 3.47 13.50
C ALA A 19 10.88 2.52 13.47
N ALA A 20 11.33 1.99 12.34
CA ALA A 20 10.93 2.10 10.95
C ALA A 20 11.62 0.96 10.18
N PHE A 21 11.10 0.66 8.98
CA PHE A 21 11.77 -0.06 7.89
C PHE A 21 13.31 0.01 7.97
N GLY A 22 13.92 -1.05 8.50
CA GLY A 22 15.35 -1.15 8.74
C GLY A 22 16.08 -1.75 7.54
N ARG A 23 16.69 -0.85 6.75
CA ARG A 23 17.92 -0.99 5.95
C ARG A 23 18.40 -2.42 5.67
N GLY A 24 18.31 -2.81 4.40
CA GLY A 24 18.89 -4.04 3.87
C GLY A 24 20.39 -4.15 4.15
N ALA A 25 20.76 -5.16 4.93
CA ALA A 25 22.13 -5.66 5.00
C ALA A 25 22.33 -6.64 3.84
N LEU A 26 23.27 -6.31 2.95
CA LEU A 26 23.71 -7.13 1.83
C LEU A 26 24.06 -8.56 2.27
N ARG A 27 23.34 -9.55 1.75
CA ARG A 27 23.89 -10.87 1.36
C ARG A 27 23.16 -11.38 0.12
N PRO A 28 23.88 -11.86 -0.92
CA PRO A 28 23.27 -12.16 -2.20
C PRO A 28 22.58 -13.53 -2.14
N LEU A 29 21.29 -13.55 -2.45
CA LEU A 29 20.57 -14.79 -2.73
C LEU A 29 20.66 -15.05 -4.23
N ASN A 30 21.52 -15.99 -4.59
CA ASN A 30 21.53 -16.80 -5.82
C ASN A 30 20.57 -16.35 -6.94
N ASN A 31 21.10 -15.68 -7.97
CA ASN A 31 20.57 -15.64 -9.35
C ASN A 31 19.05 -15.49 -9.55
N ALA A 32 18.32 -14.88 -8.62
CA ALA A 32 17.20 -14.06 -9.00
C ALA A 32 17.83 -12.72 -9.35
N ASP A 33 17.87 -12.41 -10.64
CA ASP A 33 17.94 -11.02 -11.08
C ASP A 33 16.93 -10.27 -10.23
N GLU A 34 17.43 -9.54 -9.23
CA GLU A 34 16.65 -8.63 -8.42
C GLU A 34 16.25 -7.56 -9.41
N VAL A 35 15.17 -7.82 -10.16
CA VAL A 35 14.41 -6.79 -10.81
C VAL A 35 14.01 -5.91 -9.65
N ILE A 36 14.81 -4.86 -9.42
CA ILE A 36 14.45 -3.74 -8.60
C ILE A 36 13.22 -3.18 -9.33
N ALA A 37 12.06 -3.77 -9.07
CA ALA A 37 10.80 -3.36 -9.63
C ALA A 37 10.52 -2.04 -8.93
N ILE A 38 11.05 -0.97 -9.50
CA ILE A 38 10.74 0.39 -9.10
C ILE A 38 9.25 0.51 -9.31
N LYS A 39 8.50 0.39 -8.22
CA LYS A 39 7.05 0.54 -8.27
C LYS A 39 6.79 1.99 -8.68
N PRO A 40 6.18 2.24 -9.85
CA PRO A 40 5.86 3.60 -10.26
C PRO A 40 4.98 4.27 -9.19
N THR A 41 5.24 5.55 -8.93
CA THR A 41 4.50 6.34 -7.95
C THR A 41 3.68 7.40 -8.65
N CYS A 42 2.38 7.47 -8.33
CA CYS A 42 1.50 8.53 -8.82
C CYS A 42 1.30 9.58 -7.74
N GLU A 43 1.37 10.85 -8.13
CA GLU A 43 1.10 11.98 -7.24
C GLU A 43 -0.41 12.14 -7.00
N THR A 44 -0.77 12.68 -5.84
CA THR A 44 -2.15 13.09 -5.54
C THR A 44 -2.40 14.49 -6.05
N ASP A 45 -3.60 14.77 -6.55
CA ASP A 45 -3.93 16.11 -7.00
C ASP A 45 -4.26 17.07 -5.84
N ARG A 46 -4.42 18.36 -6.16
CA ARG A 46 -4.76 19.42 -5.18
C ARG A 46 -6.13 19.23 -4.53
N PHE A 47 -7.00 18.42 -5.13
CA PHE A 47 -8.32 18.09 -4.61
C PHE A 47 -8.30 16.83 -3.72
N GLY A 48 -7.12 16.22 -3.54
CA GLY A 48 -6.95 15.01 -2.73
C GLY A 48 -7.35 13.72 -3.45
N ASN A 49 -7.54 13.75 -4.77
CA ASN A 49 -7.79 12.53 -5.52
C ASN A 49 -6.53 11.67 -5.53
N LYS A 50 -6.72 10.39 -5.22
CA LYS A 50 -5.66 9.38 -5.21
C LYS A 50 -5.54 8.76 -6.59
N TYR A 51 -4.32 8.74 -7.10
CA TYR A 51 -3.97 8.07 -8.36
C TYR A 51 -3.21 6.78 -8.07
N ILE A 52 -3.34 5.83 -8.98
CA ILE A 52 -2.62 4.56 -8.95
C ILE A 52 -1.98 4.32 -10.32
N PRO A 53 -0.79 3.72 -10.36
CA PRO A 53 -0.17 3.38 -11.62
C PRO A 53 -0.85 2.15 -12.22
N CYS A 54 -0.89 2.10 -13.55
CA CYS A 54 -1.25 0.88 -14.28
C CYS A 54 -0.23 -0.23 -14.02
N ALA A 55 -0.65 -1.50 -14.15
CA ALA A 55 0.25 -2.65 -14.04
C ALA A 55 1.13 -2.82 -15.28
N THR A 56 0.69 -2.28 -16.42
CA THR A 56 1.43 -2.24 -17.68
C THR A 56 1.89 -0.81 -17.98
N PRO A 57 3.16 -0.58 -18.40
CA PRO A 57 3.61 0.72 -18.90
C PRO A 57 2.92 1.11 -20.21
N ASP A 58 3.17 2.33 -20.68
CA ASP A 58 2.68 2.77 -21.98
C ASP A 58 3.19 1.86 -23.11
N LEU A 59 2.35 1.62 -24.13
CA LEU A 59 2.70 0.80 -25.29
C LEU A 59 3.78 1.46 -26.16
N ASN A 60 3.85 2.80 -26.15
CA ASN A 60 4.81 3.56 -26.94
C ASN A 60 6.07 3.93 -26.16
N ASP A 61 5.99 3.97 -24.83
CA ASP A 61 7.10 4.39 -23.96
C ASP A 61 7.13 3.53 -22.69
N SER A 62 8.06 2.57 -22.67
CA SER A 62 8.25 1.64 -21.54
C SER A 62 8.78 2.31 -20.27
N THR A 63 9.23 3.57 -20.34
CA THR A 63 9.64 4.36 -19.18
C THR A 63 8.46 5.08 -18.52
N ASN A 64 7.35 5.25 -19.26
CA ASN A 64 6.15 5.91 -18.79
C ASN A 64 5.15 4.91 -18.21
N TRP A 65 4.64 5.21 -17.02
CA TRP A 65 3.65 4.41 -16.32
C TRP A 65 2.39 5.25 -16.11
N PRO A 66 1.34 5.04 -16.93
CA PRO A 66 0.12 5.83 -16.82
C PRO A 66 -0.50 5.74 -15.44
N CYS A 67 -0.95 6.89 -14.94
CA CYS A 67 -1.63 7.01 -13.65
C CYS A 67 -3.12 7.25 -13.88
N ILE A 68 -3.94 6.40 -13.27
CA ILE A 68 -5.40 6.52 -13.31
C ILE A 68 -5.93 6.89 -11.93
N LYS A 69 -7.10 7.55 -11.86
CA LYS A 69 -7.70 7.83 -10.55
C LYS A 69 -8.19 6.53 -9.93
N HIS A 70 -8.12 6.45 -8.62
CA HIS A 70 -8.67 5.31 -7.89
C HIS A 70 -10.19 5.13 -8.10
N SER A 71 -10.91 6.22 -8.41
CA SER A 71 -12.33 6.20 -8.77
C SER A 71 -12.62 5.61 -10.14
N ASP A 72 -11.61 5.58 -11.01
CA ASP A 72 -11.76 5.18 -12.41
C ASP A 72 -11.53 3.66 -12.56
N LEU A 73 -11.12 2.97 -11.50
CA LEU A 73 -11.11 1.51 -11.46
C LEU A 73 -12.53 0.95 -11.65
N CYS A 74 -12.67 -0.02 -12.56
CA CYS A 74 -13.90 -0.78 -12.76
C CYS A 74 -15.09 0.08 -13.17
N ASN A 75 -14.84 1.12 -13.97
CA ASN A 75 -15.80 2.09 -14.48
C ASN A 75 -16.36 1.71 -15.88
N SER A 76 -16.02 0.52 -16.39
CA SER A 76 -16.38 0.03 -17.75
C SER A 76 -15.72 0.80 -18.89
N ARG A 77 -14.64 1.52 -18.62
CA ARG A 77 -13.79 2.19 -19.60
C ARG A 77 -12.38 1.70 -19.40
N ARG A 78 -11.68 1.46 -20.50
CA ARG A 78 -10.28 1.09 -20.47
C ARG A 78 -9.45 2.35 -20.30
N ASP A 79 -8.94 2.58 -19.09
CA ASP A 79 -8.05 3.69 -18.76
C ASP A 79 -6.57 3.25 -18.76
N CYS A 80 -6.26 1.97 -18.46
CA CYS A 80 -4.92 1.42 -18.62
C CYS A 80 -4.66 0.83 -20.01
N PRO A 81 -3.41 0.83 -20.51
CA PRO A 81 -3.10 0.37 -21.87
C PRO A 81 -3.58 -1.06 -22.18
N ASN A 82 -3.42 -1.97 -21.21
CA ASN A 82 -3.88 -3.37 -21.32
C ASN A 82 -5.29 -3.63 -20.78
N GLY A 83 -5.95 -2.62 -20.20
CA GLY A 83 -7.25 -2.82 -19.54
C GLY A 83 -7.17 -3.56 -18.20
N ASP A 84 -5.99 -3.55 -17.55
CA ASP A 84 -5.79 -4.16 -16.24
C ASP A 84 -6.70 -3.55 -15.15
N ASP A 85 -7.16 -2.32 -15.36
CA ASP A 85 -8.11 -1.57 -14.54
C ASP A 85 -9.55 -2.12 -14.60
N GLU A 86 -9.87 -2.89 -15.64
CA GLU A 86 -11.19 -3.48 -15.89
C GLU A 86 -11.17 -5.02 -15.81
N ASP A 87 -10.11 -5.61 -15.23
CA ASP A 87 -10.03 -7.06 -15.05
C ASP A 87 -11.22 -7.58 -14.21
N ASN A 88 -11.89 -8.63 -14.69
CA ASN A 88 -13.13 -9.11 -14.09
C ASN A 88 -12.93 -9.62 -12.66
N PHE A 89 -11.82 -10.32 -12.38
CA PHE A 89 -11.54 -10.83 -11.04
C PHE A 89 -11.19 -9.68 -10.09
N GLN A 90 -10.34 -8.75 -10.51
CA GLN A 90 -10.01 -7.57 -9.71
C GLN A 90 -11.24 -6.71 -9.42
N CYS A 91 -12.08 -6.49 -10.44
CA CYS A 91 -13.28 -5.69 -10.30
C CYS A 91 -14.34 -6.31 -9.41
N PHE A 92 -14.47 -7.63 -9.41
CA PHE A 92 -15.35 -8.33 -8.47
C PHE A 92 -14.97 -8.01 -7.00
N TYR A 93 -13.69 -8.13 -6.64
CA TYR A 93 -13.22 -7.82 -5.29
C TYR A 93 -13.24 -6.31 -4.98
N HIS A 94 -12.98 -5.46 -5.98
CA HIS A 94 -13.01 -4.02 -5.82
C HIS A 94 -14.41 -3.53 -5.46
N LYS A 95 -15.44 -3.96 -6.23
CA LYS A 95 -16.83 -3.57 -6.00
C LYS A 95 -17.31 -3.95 -4.60
N PHE A 96 -17.06 -5.20 -4.19
CA PHE A 96 -17.41 -5.68 -2.85
C PHE A 96 -16.76 -4.83 -1.74
N ARG A 97 -15.47 -4.48 -1.90
CA ARG A 97 -14.76 -3.63 -0.94
C ARG A 97 -15.34 -2.22 -0.88
N VAL A 98 -15.65 -1.63 -2.03
CA VAL A 98 -16.24 -0.29 -2.11
C VAL A 98 -17.60 -0.25 -1.43
N GLU A 99 -18.45 -1.26 -1.65
CA GLU A 99 -19.75 -1.40 -1.00
C GLU A 99 -19.61 -1.44 0.54
N GLN A 100 -18.72 -2.26 1.07
CA GLN A 100 -18.47 -2.33 2.52
C GLN A 100 -17.96 -1.00 3.10
N VAL A 101 -17.02 -0.35 2.41
CA VAL A 101 -16.49 0.95 2.85
C VAL A 101 -17.59 2.03 2.83
N GLN A 102 -18.46 2.02 1.83
CA GLN A 102 -19.60 2.93 1.76
C GLN A 102 -20.60 2.69 2.89
N GLU A 103 -20.88 1.44 3.23
CA GLU A 103 -21.74 1.08 4.35
C GLU A 103 -21.17 1.59 5.68
N LEU A 104 -19.87 1.35 5.93
CA LEU A 104 -19.18 1.86 7.11
C LEU A 104 -19.20 3.39 7.19
N ARG A 105 -19.03 4.08 6.05
CA ARG A 105 -19.14 5.54 5.99
C ARG A 105 -20.54 6.01 6.35
N LYS A 106 -21.60 5.37 5.86
CA LYS A 106 -22.98 5.71 6.22
C LYS A 106 -23.23 5.54 7.72
N MET A 107 -22.74 4.45 8.31
CA MET A 107 -22.83 4.24 9.76
C MET A 107 -22.09 5.33 10.55
N LEU A 108 -20.89 5.73 10.08
CA LEU A 108 -20.12 6.79 10.71
C LEU A 108 -20.86 8.14 10.70
N GLU A 109 -21.49 8.50 9.57
CA GLU A 109 -22.28 9.74 9.48
C GLU A 109 -23.50 9.71 10.41
N GLN A 110 -24.17 8.57 10.56
CA GLN A 110 -25.28 8.41 11.52
C GLN A 110 -24.83 8.62 12.98
N VAL A 111 -23.61 8.19 13.33
CA VAL A 111 -23.04 8.40 14.68
C VAL A 111 -22.60 9.85 14.87
N ARG A 112 -22.14 10.51 13.82
CA ARG A 112 -21.66 11.90 13.86
C ARG A 112 -22.80 12.90 14.13
N GLY A 113 -24.03 12.57 13.71
CA GLY A 113 -25.22 13.40 13.88
C GLY A 113 -25.51 14.26 12.66
#